data_AF-G4VHP1-F1
#
_entry.id   AF-G4VHP1-F1
#
_cell.length_a   1.000
_cell.length_b   1.000
_cell.length_c   1.000
_cell.angle_alpha   90.00
_cell.angle_beta   90.00
_cell.angle_gamma   90.00
#
_symmetry.space_group_name_H-M   'P 1'
#
loop_
_entity.id
_entity.type
_entity.pdbx_description
1 polymer ?
#
loop_
_entity_poly.entity_id
_entity_poly.type
_entity_poly.pdbx_seq_one_letter_code
_entity_poly.pdbx_strand_id
1 'polypeptide(L)'
;MNVFRYIEDKDVFQKFYSKTLARRLVYNQSVSEDAEASMISKLKEACGFEYTAKLQRMFQDVNATRELNAKFSDYLQKQEEVNGSTIKGTLTIQEDGSSSMVRLSEKKFISVSSLFHMMSHLKVSR
;
A
#
# COMPACT_ATOMS: atom_id res chain seq x y z
N MET A 1 9.01 -24.92 3.77
CA MET A 1 8.89 -24.81 2.30
C MET A 1 9.22 -26.15 1.62
N ASN A 2 8.79 -27.29 2.18
CA ASN A 2 9.20 -28.60 1.65
C ASN A 2 8.37 -29.01 0.43
N VAL A 3 7.06 -28.78 0.47
CA VAL A 3 6.14 -29.12 -0.63
C VAL A 3 6.50 -28.38 -1.93
N PHE A 4 6.92 -27.11 -1.82
CA PHE A 4 7.27 -26.29 -2.97
C PHE A 4 8.45 -26.82 -3.79
N ARG A 5 9.34 -27.62 -3.19
CA ARG A 5 10.47 -28.23 -3.90
C ARG A 5 10.03 -29.28 -4.93
N TYR A 6 8.82 -29.82 -4.78
CA TYR A 6 8.25 -30.83 -5.67
C TYR A 6 7.37 -30.23 -6.77
N ILE A 7 7.21 -28.90 -6.81
CA ILE A 7 6.48 -28.24 -7.89
C ILE A 7 7.41 -28.09 -9.09
N GLU A 8 7.02 -28.69 -10.22
CA GLU A 8 7.73 -28.57 -11.49
C GLU A 8 7.45 -27.21 -12.14
N ASP A 9 6.18 -26.80 -12.22
CA ASP A 9 5.73 -25.56 -12.87
C ASP A 9 5.86 -24.32 -11.94
N LYS A 10 7.10 -23.97 -11.60
CA LYS A 10 7.41 -22.84 -10.70
C LYS A 10 6.98 -21.50 -11.26
N ASP A 11 7.04 -21.30 -12.57
CA ASP A 11 6.60 -20.10 -13.27
C ASP A 11 5.09 -19.89 -13.17
N VAL A 12 4.31 -20.97 -13.30
CA VAL A 12 2.86 -20.96 -13.09
C VAL A 12 2.54 -20.55 -11.64
N PHE A 13 3.20 -21.17 -10.66
CA PHE A 13 3.06 -20.76 -9.26
C PHE A 13 3.40 -19.27 -9.08
N GLN A 14 4.52 -18.80 -9.63
CA GLN A 14 4.97 -17.42 -9.50
C GLN A 14 3.92 -16.44 -10.02
N LYS A 15 3.30 -16.76 -11.17
CA LYS A 15 2.26 -15.94 -11.79
C LYS A 15 1.04 -15.80 -10.87
N PHE A 16 0.53 -16.91 -10.34
CA PHE A 16 -0.63 -16.89 -9.43
C PHE A 16 -0.30 -16.26 -8.08
N TYR A 17 0.86 -16.58 -7.51
CA TYR A 17 1.30 -16.02 -6.24
C TYR A 17 1.46 -14.50 -6.33
N SER A 18 2.13 -14.01 -7.38
CA SER A 18 2.29 -12.57 -7.63
C SER A 18 0.95 -11.85 -7.74
N LYS A 19 0.01 -12.40 -8.51
CA LYS A 19 -1.33 -11.82 -8.70
C LYS A 19 -2.11 -11.75 -7.38
N THR A 20 -2.01 -12.79 -6.57
CA THR A 20 -2.73 -12.87 -5.29
C THR A 20 -2.10 -11.97 -4.24
N LEU A 21 -0.76 -11.90 -4.19
CA LEU A 21 -0.04 -10.97 -3.33
C LEU A 21 -0.38 -9.51 -3.69
N ALA A 22 -0.37 -9.15 -4.98
CA ALA A 22 -0.73 -7.80 -5.43
C ALA A 22 -2.10 -7.38 -4.89
N ARG A 23 -3.09 -8.26 -5.04
CA ARG A 23 -4.44 -8.03 -4.55
C ARG A 23 -4.44 -7.81 -3.04
N ARG A 24 -3.78 -8.70 -2.27
CA ARG A 24 -3.74 -8.57 -0.82
C ARG A 24 -3.09 -7.27 -0.37
N LEU A 25 -2.00 -6.87 -1.01
CA LEU A 25 -1.30 -5.62 -0.68
C LEU A 25 -2.14 -4.38 -1.01
N VAL A 26 -2.80 -4.34 -2.18
CA VAL A 26 -3.67 -3.22 -2.58
C VAL A 26 -4.86 -3.06 -1.63
N TYR A 27 -5.53 -4.16 -1.29
CA TYR A 27 -6.72 -4.11 -0.44
C TYR A 27 -6.40 -4.21 1.05
N ASN A 28 -5.12 -4.19 1.43
CA ASN A 28 -4.67 -4.36 2.81
C ASN A 28 -5.29 -5.61 3.49
N GLN A 29 -5.33 -6.72 2.76
CA GLN A 29 -5.87 -8.03 3.19
C GLN A 29 -4.79 -9.00 3.68
N SER A 30 -3.53 -8.56 3.75
CA SER A 30 -2.45 -9.36 4.34
C SER A 30 -2.64 -9.47 5.86
N VAL A 31 -2.57 -10.70 6.38
CA VAL A 31 -2.74 -10.99 7.82
C VAL A 31 -1.58 -10.42 8.65
N SER A 32 -0.36 -10.53 8.13
CA SER A 32 0.85 -10.04 8.77
C SER A 32 1.88 -9.72 7.70
N GLU A 33 2.52 -8.56 7.82
CA GLU A 33 3.60 -8.15 6.91
C GLU A 33 4.84 -9.02 7.11
N ASP A 34 5.15 -9.38 8.35
CA ASP A 34 6.24 -10.31 8.67
C ASP A 34 6.01 -11.68 8.04
N ALA A 35 4.75 -12.15 8.02
CA ALA A 35 4.40 -13.41 7.38
C ALA A 35 4.62 -13.36 5.86
N GLU A 36 4.21 -12.27 5.21
CA GLU A 36 4.42 -12.07 3.77
C GLU A 36 5.92 -11.94 3.45
N ALA A 37 6.67 -11.16 4.25
CA ALA A 37 8.13 -11.01 4.10
C ALA A 37 8.87 -12.34 4.30
N SER A 38 8.49 -13.12 5.31
CA SER A 38 9.04 -14.47 5.56
C SER A 38 8.77 -15.40 4.37
N MET A 39 7.59 -15.35 3.79
CA MET A 39 7.25 -16.15 2.61
C MET A 39 8.09 -15.79 1.39
N ILE A 40 8.30 -14.48 1.14
CA ILE A 40 9.19 -14.02 0.07
C ILE A 40 10.63 -14.47 0.33
N SER A 41 11.12 -14.40 1.57
CA SER A 41 12.47 -14.87 1.92
C SER A 41 12.65 -16.37 1.66
N LYS A 42 11.66 -17.19 2.05
CA LYS A 42 11.67 -18.63 1.81
C LYS A 42 11.62 -18.99 0.31
N LEU A 43 10.89 -18.20 -0.49
CA LEU A 43 10.88 -18.34 -1.95
C LEU A 43 12.24 -17.96 -2.55
N LYS A 44 12.87 -16.90 -2.04
CA LYS A 44 14.19 -16.45 -2.48
C LYS A 44 15.27 -17.50 -2.20
N GLU A 45 15.23 -18.13 -1.03
CA GLU A 45 16.13 -19.24 -0.71
C GLU A 45 15.92 -20.44 -1.63
N ALA A 46 14.67 -20.73 -2.01
CA ALA A 46 14.35 -21.90 -2.83
C ALA A 46 14.58 -21.71 -4.34
N CYS A 47 14.43 -20.49 -4.87
CA CYS A 47 14.44 -20.22 -6.32
C CYS A 47 15.38 -19.09 -6.75
N GLY A 48 16.01 -18.39 -5.81
CA GLY A 48 16.95 -17.31 -6.10
C GLY A 48 16.29 -15.94 -6.22
N PHE A 49 17.15 -14.95 -6.41
CA PHE A 49 16.79 -13.53 -6.38
C PHE A 49 15.88 -13.13 -7.54
N GLU A 50 16.17 -13.57 -8.77
CA GLU A 50 15.39 -13.20 -9.95
C GLU A 50 13.92 -13.65 -9.84
N TYR A 51 13.70 -14.83 -9.25
CA TYR A 51 12.37 -15.37 -9.01
C TYR A 51 11.54 -14.49 -8.06
N THR A 52 12.17 -13.86 -7.06
CA THR A 52 11.46 -13.04 -6.07
C THR A 52 11.54 -11.54 -6.31
N ALA A 53 12.35 -11.07 -7.27
CA ALA A 53 12.62 -9.65 -7.50
C ALA A 53 11.33 -8.83 -7.62
N LYS A 54 10.34 -9.36 -8.34
CA LYS A 54 9.03 -8.74 -8.51
C LYS A 54 8.24 -8.62 -7.19
N LEU A 55 8.20 -9.69 -6.40
CA LEU A 55 7.49 -9.72 -5.12
C LEU A 55 8.10 -8.73 -4.13
N GLN A 56 9.44 -8.66 -4.08
CA GLN A 56 10.16 -7.72 -3.24
C GLN A 56 9.86 -6.27 -3.64
N ARG A 57 9.85 -5.96 -4.94
CA ARG A 57 9.52 -4.61 -5.43
C ARG A 57 8.09 -4.19 -5.05
N MET A 58 7.11 -5.10 -5.20
CA MET A 58 5.74 -4.82 -4.76
C MET A 58 5.64 -4.50 -3.26
N PHE A 59 6.42 -5.19 -2.43
CA PHE A 59 6.46 -4.93 -0.99
C PHE A 59 7.08 -3.56 -0.68
N GLN A 60 8.16 -3.21 -1.37
CA GLN A 60 8.82 -1.90 -1.26
C GLN A 60 7.87 -0.77 -1.67
N ASP A 61 7.15 -0.92 -2.79
CA ASP A 61 6.23 0.10 -3.31
C ASP A 61 5.10 0.41 -2.31
N VAL A 62 4.57 -0.62 -1.66
CA VAL A 62 3.49 -0.46 -0.67
C VAL A 62 4.00 0.21 0.60
N ASN A 63 5.20 -0.15 1.07
CA ASN A 63 5.80 0.48 2.24
C ASN A 63 6.15 1.95 1.97
N ALA A 64 6.76 2.24 0.82
CA ALA A 64 7.06 3.62 0.41
C ALA A 64 5.78 4.46 0.29
N THR A 65 4.70 3.88 -0.25
CA THR A 65 3.40 4.54 -0.35
C THR A 65 2.81 4.86 1.02
N ARG A 66 2.91 3.94 1.99
CA ARG A 66 2.43 4.18 3.36
C ARG A 66 3.22 5.27 4.06
N GLU A 67 4.54 5.27 3.91
CA GLU A 67 5.41 6.32 4.46
C GLU A 67 5.08 7.68 3.83
N LEU A 68 4.89 7.75 2.52
CA LEU A 68 4.53 8.98 1.82
C LEU A 68 3.15 9.49 2.28
N ASN A 69 2.18 8.60 2.46
CA ASN A 69 0.86 8.96 2.96
C ASN A 69 0.92 9.50 4.40
N ALA A 70 1.74 8.90 5.26
CA ALA A 70 1.93 9.39 6.62
C ALA A 70 2.50 10.82 6.60
N LYS A 71 3.57 11.05 5.84
CA LYS A 71 4.17 12.38 5.67
C LYS A 71 3.19 13.40 5.10
N PHE A 72 2.36 12.98 4.14
CA PHE A 72 1.34 13.84 3.55
C PHE A 72 0.23 14.19 4.55
N SER A 73 -0.21 13.23 5.37
CA SER A 73 -1.17 13.45 6.45
C SER A 73 -0.61 14.43 7.49
N ASP A 74 0.65 14.26 7.90
CA ASP A 74 1.33 15.15 8.84
C ASP A 74 1.46 16.58 8.27
N TYR A 75 1.72 16.70 6.97
CA TYR A 75 1.76 17.99 6.29
C TYR A 75 0.40 18.70 6.31
N LEU A 76 -0.69 17.97 6.01
CA LEU A 76 -2.05 18.53 6.06
C LEU A 76 -2.42 19.00 7.47
N GLN A 77 -2.10 18.20 8.49
CA GLN A 77 -2.35 18.57 9.89
C GLN A 77 -1.61 19.87 10.27
N LYS A 78 -0.33 20.01 9.89
CA LYS A 78 0.43 21.24 10.13
C LYS A 78 -0.14 22.44 9.38
N GLN A 79 -0.67 22.25 8.17
CA GLN A 79 -1.32 23.33 7.43
C GLN A 79 -2.61 23.81 8.12
N GLU A 80 -3.40 22.91 8.71
CA GLU A 80 -4.59 23.29 9.48
C GLU A 80 -4.23 24.08 10.75
N GLU A 81 -3.16 23.71 11.45
CA GLU A 81 -2.66 24.45 12.63
C GLU A 81 -2.16 25.86 12.28
N VAL A 82 -1.47 26.00 11.14
CA VAL A 82 -0.98 27.29 10.63
C VAL A 82 -2.14 28.18 10.18
N ASN A 83 -3.13 27.62 9.49
CA ASN A 83 -4.30 28.39 9.03
C ASN A 83 -5.29 28.73 10.16
N GLY A 84 -5.36 27.90 11.21
CA GLY A 84 -6.17 28.16 12.41
C GLY A 84 -5.68 29.32 13.27
N SER A 85 -4.44 29.78 13.09
CA SER A 85 -3.87 30.90 13.86
C SER A 85 -4.21 32.28 13.29
N THR A 86 -4.60 32.37 12.01
CA THR A 86 -4.90 33.67 11.36
C THR A 86 -6.35 34.16 11.59
N ILE A 87 -7.27 33.32 12.09
CA ILE A 87 -8.68 33.69 12.31
C ILE A 87 -9.07 33.62 13.80
N LYS A 88 -8.18 34.07 14.70
CA LYS A 88 -8.57 34.42 16.08
C LYS A 88 -8.60 35.93 16.35
N GLY A 89 -8.27 36.75 15.35
CA GLY A 89 -8.50 38.19 15.38
C GLY A 89 -9.77 38.57 14.63
N THR A 90 -10.88 38.75 15.35
CA THR A 90 -11.99 39.61 14.92
C THR A 90 -12.83 39.17 13.72
N LEU A 91 -13.71 38.16 13.90
CA LEU A 91 -15.14 38.28 13.55
C LEU A 91 -15.92 37.10 14.16
N THR A 92 -16.69 37.38 15.22
CA THR A 92 -17.77 36.50 15.67
C THR A 92 -18.89 36.53 14.63
N ILE A 93 -19.01 35.48 13.82
CA ILE A 93 -20.27 35.17 13.14
C ILE A 93 -20.74 33.84 13.71
N GLN A 94 -21.86 33.92 14.42
CA GLN A 94 -22.63 32.83 14.96
C GLN A 94 -23.72 32.56 13.93
N GLU A 95 -23.56 31.50 13.11
CA GLU A 95 -24.65 30.87 12.36
C GLU A 95 -24.41 29.35 12.36
N ASP A 96 -25.27 28.68 13.13
CA ASP A 96 -26.07 27.52 12.73
C ASP A 96 -25.38 26.29 12.11
N GLY A 97 -25.51 25.17 12.81
CA GLY A 97 -25.78 23.86 12.19
C GLY A 97 -24.72 23.30 11.23
N SER A 98 -24.02 22.27 11.70
CA SER A 98 -23.13 21.40 10.91
C SER A 98 -21.74 21.99 10.65
N SER A 99 -20.89 21.97 11.68
CA SER A 99 -19.45 21.87 11.43
C SER A 99 -19.17 20.48 10.85
N SER A 100 -19.36 20.36 9.53
CA SER A 100 -18.93 19.21 8.74
C SER A 100 -17.42 19.20 8.74
N MET A 101 -16.91 18.58 9.81
CA MET A 101 -15.72 17.75 9.85
C MET A 101 -15.42 17.25 8.44
N VAL A 102 -14.40 17.83 7.80
CA VAL A 102 -13.76 17.22 6.65
C VAL A 102 -13.01 16.01 7.20
N ARG A 103 -13.76 14.96 7.57
CA ARG A 103 -13.22 13.61 7.60
C ARG A 103 -12.87 13.34 6.15
N LEU A 104 -11.61 13.58 5.80
CA LEU A 104 -10.97 12.83 4.73
C LEU A 104 -11.10 11.36 5.14
N SER A 105 -12.23 10.77 4.76
CA SER A 105 -12.57 9.37 4.95
C SER A 105 -11.34 8.57 4.58
N GLU A 106 -10.98 7.61 5.43
CA GLU A 106 -9.79 6.74 5.46
C GLU A 106 -9.51 5.96 4.16
N LYS A 107 -9.52 6.61 3.02
CA LYS A 107 -9.07 6.04 1.75
C LYS A 107 -7.56 6.12 1.78
N LYS A 108 -6.93 5.12 2.40
CA LYS A 108 -5.50 4.78 2.25
C LYS A 108 -5.12 5.04 0.79
N PHE A 109 -4.40 6.13 0.56
CA PHE A 109 -4.13 6.62 -0.78
C PHE A 109 -3.01 5.77 -1.37
N ILE A 110 -3.33 4.69 -2.09
CA ILE A 110 -2.24 4.01 -2.80
C ILE A 110 -1.82 4.95 -3.93
N SER A 111 -0.54 5.34 -3.96
CA SER A 111 0.00 6.17 -5.02
C SER A 111 -0.42 5.61 -6.37
N VAL A 112 -0.89 6.46 -7.28
CA VAL A 112 -1.31 6.03 -8.64
C VAL A 112 -0.17 5.28 -9.32
N SER A 113 1.10 5.62 -9.03
CA SER A 113 2.26 4.89 -9.55
C SER A 113 2.35 3.47 -8.99
N SER A 114 2.14 3.27 -7.67
CA SER A 114 2.14 1.95 -7.04
C SER A 114 0.90 1.12 -7.40
N LEU A 115 -0.26 1.76 -7.54
CA LEU A 115 -1.46 1.16 -8.13
C LEU A 115 -1.19 0.76 -9.58
N PHE A 116 -0.58 1.60 -10.40
CA PHE A 116 -0.27 1.31 -11.80
C PHE A 116 0.76 0.18 -11.93
N HIS A 117 1.80 0.15 -11.08
CA HIS A 117 2.76 -0.94 -11.05
C HIS A 117 2.07 -2.27 -10.67
N MET A 118 1.25 -2.28 -9.60
CA MET A 118 0.49 -3.47 -9.19
C MET A 118 -0.59 -3.87 -10.21
N MET A 119 -1.27 -2.92 -10.85
CA MET A 119 -2.31 -3.13 -11.87
C MET A 119 -1.74 -3.56 -13.21
N SER A 120 -0.54 -3.11 -13.58
CA SER A 120 0.17 -3.56 -14.79
C SER A 120 0.39 -5.08 -14.75
N HIS A 121 0.50 -5.65 -13.55
CA HIS A 121 0.64 -7.08 -13.34
C HIS A 121 -0.68 -7.85 -13.28
N LEU A 122 -1.83 -7.16 -13.20
CA LEU A 122 -3.17 -7.76 -13.32
C LEU A 122 -3.63 -7.88 -14.78
N LYS A 123 -3.09 -7.06 -15.70
CA LYS A 123 -3.35 -7.12 -17.15
C LYS A 123 -2.34 -8.04 -17.87
N VAL A 124 -2.40 -9.34 -17.60
CA VAL A 124 -1.94 -10.38 -18.56
C VAL A 124 -2.97 -11.52 -18.54
N SER A 125 -4.02 -11.36 -19.35
CA SER A 125 -4.85 -12.39 -19.99
C SER A 125 -6.12 -11.74 -20.51
N ARG A 126 -6.04 -11.19 -21.73
CA ARG A 126 -6.98 -11.53 -22.79
C ARG A 126 -6.13 -11.97 -23.98
#